data_AF-A0AAP3SM83-F1
#
_entry.id   AF-A0AAP3SM83-F1
#
_cell.length_a   1.000
_cell.length_b   1.000
_cell.length_c   1.000
_cell.angle_alpha   90.00
_cell.angle_beta   90.00
_cell.angle_gamma   90.00
#
_symmetry.space_group_name_H-M   'P 1'
#
loop_
_entity.id
_entity.type
_entity.pdbx_description
1 polymer ?
#
loop_
_entity_poly.entity_id
_entity_poly.type
_entity_poly.pdbx_seq_one_letter_code
_entity_poly.pdbx_strand_id
1 'polypeptide(L)' 'MEIKEFIENFADQFDETDASVLTPATVFHELEDYSSLVALSIIAMIDEEYGVTLNGSDLSAAVTIQDLYNTVQAKSKE' A
#
# COMPACT_ATOMS: atom_id res chain seq x y z
N MET A 1 14.01 -1.16 -1.50
CA MET A 1 12.88 -0.78 -0.62
C MET A 1 12.84 -1.76 0.53
N GLU A 2 12.83 -1.28 1.78
CA GLU A 2 12.46 -2.11 2.93
C GLU A 2 10.95 -2.04 3.18
N ILE A 3 10.36 -3.10 3.73
CA ILE A 3 8.92 -3.11 4.04
C ILE A 3 8.54 -2.08 5.12
N LYS A 4 9.50 -1.69 5.97
CA LYS A 4 9.29 -0.64 6.97
C LYS A 4 9.01 0.72 6.34
N GLU A 5 9.87 1.17 5.43
CA GLU A 5 9.65 2.44 4.69
C GLU A 5 8.34 2.38 3.91
N PHE A 6 8.02 1.23 3.32
CA PHE A 6 6.75 1.05 2.62
C PHE A 6 5.54 1.22 3.56
N ILE A 7 5.59 0.64 4.77
CA ILE A 7 4.53 0.81 5.77
C ILE A 7 4.42 2.27 6.22
N GLU A 8 5.54 2.98 6.37
CA GLU A 8 5.53 4.42 6.71
C GLU A 8 4.85 5.25 5.62
N ASN A 9 5.27 5.10 4.37
CA ASN A 9 4.66 5.80 3.23
C ASN A 9 3.19 5.40 3.02
N PHE A 10 2.86 4.13 3.30
CA PHE A 10 1.50 3.62 3.23
C PHE A 10 0.62 4.25 4.31
N ALA A 11 1.10 4.35 5.54
CA ALA A 11 0.37 4.99 6.64
C ALA A 11 0.10 6.47 6.36
N ASP A 12 1.02 7.16 5.69
CA ASP A 12 0.84 8.57 5.29
C ASP A 12 -0.36 8.78 4.34
N GLN A 13 -0.83 7.72 3.69
CA GLN A 13 -2.05 7.77 2.86
C GLN A 13 -3.35 7.74 3.68
N PHE A 14 -3.26 7.50 4.99
CA PHE A 14 -4.37 7.44 5.92
C PHE A 14 -4.31 8.64 6.87
N ASP A 15 -5.46 9.28 7.11
CA ASP A 15 -5.54 10.43 8.01
C ASP A 15 -5.40 10.05 9.50
N GLU A 16 -6.00 8.94 9.92
CA GLU A 16 -6.08 8.55 11.35
C GLU A 16 -5.25 7.30 11.70
N THR A 17 -4.62 6.64 10.71
CA THR A 17 -3.90 5.38 10.91
C THR A 17 -2.38 5.56 10.94
N ASP A 18 -1.76 5.39 12.11
CA ASP A 18 -0.31 5.46 12.30
C ASP A 18 0.47 4.24 11.74
N ALA A 19 1.66 4.48 11.18
CA ALA A 19 2.56 3.41 10.71
C ALA A 19 2.95 2.41 11.82
N SER A 20 2.93 2.87 13.09
CA SER A 20 3.27 2.04 14.25
C SER A 20 2.20 0.99 14.58
N VAL A 21 0.95 1.21 14.17
CA VAL A 21 -0.14 0.23 14.36
C VAL A 21 -0.29 -0.70 13.16
N LEU A 22 0.32 -0.33 12.04
CA LEU A 22 0.33 -1.13 10.83
C LEU A 22 1.41 -2.22 10.90
N THR A 23 1.03 -3.40 10.43
CA THR A 23 1.92 -4.54 10.32
C THR A 23 1.84 -5.11 8.91
N PRO A 24 2.85 -5.86 8.44
CA PRO A 24 2.79 -6.54 7.15
C PRO A 24 1.54 -7.43 7.00
N ALA A 25 1.05 -8.00 8.11
CA ALA A 25 -0.12 -8.86 8.13
C ALA A 25 -1.46 -8.09 8.23
N THR A 26 -1.42 -6.75 8.39
CA THR A 26 -2.62 -5.94 8.50
C THR A 26 -3.40 -5.96 7.18
N VAL A 27 -4.69 -6.26 7.28
CA VAL A 27 -5.64 -6.22 6.16
C VAL A 27 -6.12 -4.79 6.00
N PHE A 28 -5.55 -4.06 5.05
CA PHE A 28 -5.85 -2.64 4.90
C PHE A 28 -7.27 -2.37 4.38
N HIS A 29 -7.87 -3.35 3.70
CA HIS A 29 -9.28 -3.30 3.27
C HIS A 29 -10.29 -3.28 4.43
N GLU A 30 -9.88 -3.70 5.63
CA GLU A 30 -10.72 -3.72 6.84
C GLU A 30 -10.52 -2.46 7.71
N LEU A 31 -9.59 -1.58 7.34
CA LEU A 31 -9.38 -0.32 8.07
C LEU A 31 -10.59 0.60 7.85
N GLU A 32 -11.07 1.22 8.93
CA GLU A 32 -12.23 2.12 8.88
C GLU A 32 -11.99 3.33 7.96
N ASP A 33 -10.75 3.80 7.91
CA ASP A 33 -10.28 4.89 7.05
C ASP A 33 -10.10 4.48 5.57
N TYR A 34 -10.14 3.17 5.26
CA TYR A 34 -9.94 2.72 3.89
C TYR A 34 -11.12 3.09 3.00
N SER A 35 -10.83 3.88 1.98
CA SER A 35 -11.81 4.32 0.99
C SER A 35 -11.24 4.24 -0.42
N SER A 36 -12.08 4.41 -1.45
CA SER A 36 -11.60 4.48 -2.83
C SER A 36 -10.63 5.65 -3.07
N LEU A 37 -10.68 6.71 -2.26
CA LEU A 37 -9.71 7.81 -2.30
C LEU A 37 -8.36 7.33 -1.78
N VAL A 38 -8.32 6.71 -0.61
CA VAL A 38 -7.08 6.14 -0.04
C VAL A 38 -6.47 5.10 -0.98
N ALA A 39 -7.30 4.26 -1.59
CA ALA A 39 -6.87 3.31 -2.63
C ALA A 39 -6.15 4.01 -3.79
N LEU A 40 -6.70 5.13 -4.29
CA LEU A 40 -6.07 5.92 -5.35
C LEU A 40 -4.78 6.59 -4.88
N SER A 41 -4.76 7.13 -3.65
CA SER A 41 -3.57 7.74 -3.06
C SER A 41 -2.43 6.73 -2.92
N ILE A 42 -2.71 5.51 -2.46
CA ILE A 42 -1.73 4.42 -2.39
C ILE A 42 -1.17 4.10 -3.77
N ILE A 43 -2.02 3.98 -4.80
CA ILE A 43 -1.57 3.70 -6.18
C ILE A 43 -0.67 4.83 -6.69
N ALA A 44 -1.07 6.09 -6.49
CA ALA A 44 -0.30 7.25 -6.90
C ALA A 44 1.05 7.34 -6.17
N MET A 45 1.05 7.13 -4.85
CA MET A 45 2.27 7.07 -4.03
C MET A 45 3.23 6.02 -4.57
N ILE A 46 2.74 4.82 -4.93
CA ILE A 46 3.59 3.74 -5.44
C ILE A 46 4.14 4.07 -6.84
N ASP A 47 3.35 4.72 -7.69
CA ASP A 47 3.77 5.16 -9.03
C ASP A 47 4.86 6.25 -8.92
N GLU A 48 4.69 7.23 -8.03
CA GLU A 48 5.61 8.35 -7.85
C GLU A 48 6.91 7.96 -7.09
N GLU A 49 6.81 7.22 -5.99
CA GLU A 49 7.96 6.83 -5.15
C GLU A 49 8.75 5.67 -5.75
N TYR A 50 8.06 4.70 -6.36
CA TYR A 50 8.67 3.43 -6.78
C TYR A 50 8.65 3.22 -8.30
N GLY A 51 8.00 4.09 -9.07
CA GLY A 51 7.87 3.94 -10.53
C GLY A 51 7.05 2.72 -10.92
N VAL A 52 6.18 2.23 -10.04
CA VAL A 52 5.36 1.03 -10.28
C VAL A 52 3.90 1.44 -10.45
N THR A 53 3.37 1.26 -11.65
CA THR A 53 1.95 1.51 -11.90
C THR A 53 1.11 0.30 -11.47
N LEU A 54 0.37 0.44 -10.37
CA LEU A 54 -0.67 -0.50 -9.97
C LEU A 54 -2.03 -0.11 -10.55
N ASN A 55 -2.87 -1.10 -10.83
CA ASN A 55 -4.28 -0.87 -11.15
C ASN A 55 -5.18 -1.33 -10.01
N GLY A 56 -6.46 -0.94 -10.05
CA GLY A 56 -7.43 -1.33 -9.01
C GLY A 56 -7.60 -2.84 -8.86
N SER A 57 -7.32 -3.62 -9.90
CA SER A 57 -7.32 -5.08 -9.83
C SER A 57 -6.14 -5.62 -9.04
N ASP A 58 -4.93 -5.06 -9.23
CA ASP A 58 -3.73 -5.42 -8.46
C ASP A 58 -3.94 -5.06 -6.97
N LEU A 59 -4.47 -3.88 -6.68
CA LEU A 59 -4.77 -3.46 -5.31
C LEU A 59 -5.84 -4.36 -4.66
N SER A 60 -6.89 -4.73 -5.40
CA SER A 60 -7.94 -5.62 -4.91
C SER A 60 -7.44 -7.05 -4.67
N ALA A 61 -6.46 -7.50 -5.46
CA ALA A 61 -5.79 -8.77 -5.24
C ALA A 61 -4.91 -8.76 -3.98
N ALA A 62 -4.31 -7.61 -3.68
CA ALA A 62 -3.56 -7.40 -2.44
C ALA A 62 -4.49 -7.23 -1.24
N VAL A 63 -4.49 -8.19 -0.33
CA VAL A 63 -5.34 -8.12 0.87
C VAL A 63 -4.62 -7.46 2.04
N THR A 64 -3.32 -7.74 2.17
CA THR A 64 -2.48 -7.23 3.26
C THR A 64 -1.39 -6.31 2.74
N ILE A 65 -0.82 -5.49 3.63
CA ILE A 65 0.29 -4.60 3.29
C ILE A 65 1.48 -5.41 2.74
N GLN A 66 1.74 -6.59 3.29
CA GLN A 66 2.76 -7.51 2.79
C GLN A 66 2.49 -7.96 1.36
N ASP A 67 1.23 -8.27 1.03
CA ASP A 67 0.84 -8.71 -0.31
C ASP A 67 1.01 -7.58 -1.34
N LEU A 68 0.60 -6.37 -0.96
CA LEU A 68 0.80 -5.17 -1.77
C LEU A 68 2.28 -4.91 -2.01
N TYR A 69 3.10 -4.93 -0.96
CA TYR A 69 4.55 -4.75 -1.06
C TYR A 69 5.22 -5.82 -1.94
N ASN A 70 4.78 -7.07 -1.85
CA ASN A 70 5.28 -8.15 -2.72
C ASN A 70 4.90 -7.91 -4.18
N THR A 71 3.68 -7.44 -4.44
CA THR A 71 3.19 -7.09 -5.78
C THR A 71 4.00 -5.95 -6.39
N VAL A 72 4.27 -4.90 -5.60
CA VAL A 72 5.12 -3.79 -6.01
C VAL A 72 6.54 -4.28 -6.33
N GLN A 73 7.14 -5.08 -5.45
CA GLN A 73 8.48 -5.64 -5.69
C GLN A 73 8.54 -6.54 -6.92
N ALA A 74 7.49 -7.32 -7.18
CA ALA A 74 7.42 -8.20 -8.33
C ALA A 74 7.41 -7.39 -9.64
N LYS A 75 6.58 -6.35 -9.71
CA LYS A 75 6.48 -5.47 -10.88
C LYS A 75 7.67 -4.53 -11.05
N SER A 76 8.28 -4.06 -9.95
CA SER A 76 9.48 -3.22 -9.98
C SER A 76 10.71 -3.93 -10.57
N LYS A 77 10.71 -5.27 -10.58
CA LYS A 77 11.79 -6.09 -11.13
C LYS A 77 11.61 -6.47 -12.60
N GLU A 78 10.51 -6.06 -13.24
CA GLU A 78 10.28 -6.23 -14.69
C GLU A 78 10.92 -5.13 -15.54
#